data_AF-A0A841CE77-F1
#
_entry.id   AF-A0A841CE77-F1
#
_cell.length_a   1.000
_cell.length_b   1.000
_cell.length_c   1.000
_cell.angle_alpha   90.00
_cell.angle_beta   90.00
_cell.angle_gamma   90.00
#
_symmetry.space_group_name_H-M   'P 1'
#
loop_
_entity.id
_entity.type
_entity.pdbx_description
1 polymer ?
#
loop_
_entity_poly.entity_id
_entity_poly.type
_entity_poly.pdbx_seq_one_letter_code
_entity_poly.pdbx_strand_id
1 'polypeptide(L)'
;MIGHVVVCRADDGTLAVWHVDTEGLRTAAWVENAEDVFADGEAARRVLLRCRKRGLLVWEPTGAIATLRELEAVAGIPGTDWEARVCAIPDLLAEIERIRAGYQERVAEEQAVKKNVAPLDWQLELPVPPPATPAELQELARFAPLTAPSAAATEALMIGQLCAWVVQRWRETAVVLGRRDYLRAAFGQPTVLPPAWEARLADAFAADAAPKS
;
A
#
# COMPACT_ATOMS: atom_id res chain seq x y z
N MET A 1 15.67 -2.40 3.89
CA MET A 1 14.62 -1.37 3.79
C MET A 1 13.28 -2.07 3.90
N ILE A 2 12.35 -1.58 4.72
CA ILE A 2 10.96 -2.04 4.77
C ILE A 2 10.17 -1.18 3.78
N GLY A 3 9.17 -1.75 3.12
CA GLY A 3 8.35 -1.02 2.16
C GLY A 3 7.49 -1.96 1.33
N HIS A 4 7.07 -1.46 0.18
CA HIS A 4 6.14 -2.12 -0.71
C HIS A 4 6.79 -2.51 -2.03
N VAL A 5 6.16 -3.48 -2.68
CA VAL A 5 6.36 -3.79 -4.08
C VAL A 5 5.03 -3.69 -4.81
N VAL A 6 5.06 -3.13 -6.01
CA VAL A 6 3.96 -3.18 -6.98
C VAL A 6 4.40 -4.09 -8.11
N VAL A 7 3.54 -5.03 -8.50
CA VAL A 7 3.78 -5.95 -9.61
C VAL A 7 2.61 -5.85 -10.58
N CYS A 8 2.88 -5.43 -11.81
CA CYS A 8 1.89 -5.28 -12.85
C CYS A 8 2.34 -6.06 -14.09
N ARG A 9 1.43 -6.80 -14.72
CA ARG A 9 1.64 -7.48 -15.99
C ARG A 9 0.57 -6.97 -16.96
N ALA A 10 0.99 -6.54 -18.14
CA ALA A 10 0.08 -6.07 -19.17
C ALA A 10 -0.01 -7.04 -20.35
N ASP A 11 -1.10 -6.94 -21.11
CA ASP A 11 -1.37 -7.76 -22.29
C ASP A 11 -0.36 -7.54 -23.43
N ASP A 12 0.35 -6.41 -23.40
CA ASP A 12 1.44 -6.09 -24.34
C ASP A 12 2.72 -6.93 -24.09
N GLY A 13 2.68 -7.88 -23.15
CA GLY A 13 3.81 -8.73 -22.81
C GLY A 13 4.82 -8.06 -21.90
N THR A 14 4.48 -6.95 -21.25
CA THR A 14 5.37 -6.28 -20.30
C THR A 14 5.09 -6.66 -18.85
N LEU A 15 6.15 -6.90 -18.08
CA LEU A 15 6.13 -7.08 -16.63
C LEU A 15 6.85 -5.90 -15.95
N ALA A 16 6.19 -5.28 -14.98
CA ALA A 16 6.68 -4.15 -14.23
C ALA A 16 6.77 -4.49 -12.74
N VAL A 17 7.92 -4.18 -12.13
CA VAL A 17 8.15 -4.28 -10.68
C VAL A 17 8.62 -2.95 -10.14
N TRP A 18 7.90 -2.41 -9.16
CA TRP A 18 8.22 -1.11 -8.56
C TRP A 18 8.40 -1.25 -7.06
N HIS A 19 9.45 -0.63 -6.52
CA HIS A 19 9.62 -0.49 -5.07
C HIS A 19 9.11 0.86 -4.62
N VAL A 20 8.34 0.84 -3.55
CA VAL A 20 7.78 2.02 -2.90
C VAL A 20 8.14 1.95 -1.42
N ASP A 21 8.65 3.02 -0.82
CA ASP A 21 8.94 3.04 0.61
C ASP A 21 7.66 3.19 1.47
N THR A 22 7.81 3.34 2.78
CA THR A 22 6.69 3.58 3.71
C THR A 22 6.06 4.96 3.56
N GLU A 23 6.68 5.86 2.80
CA GLU A 23 6.16 7.20 2.53
C GLU A 23 5.37 7.28 1.22
N GLY A 24 5.31 6.17 0.47
CA GLY A 24 4.74 6.15 -0.87
C GLY A 24 5.72 6.65 -1.95
N LEU A 25 7.00 6.88 -1.62
CA LEU A 25 7.99 7.33 -2.59
C LEU A 25 8.61 6.14 -3.33
N ARG A 26 8.75 6.30 -4.64
CA ARG A 26 9.36 5.29 -5.53
C ARG A 26 10.86 5.24 -5.25
N THR A 27 11.39 4.05 -5.00
CA THR A 27 12.82 3.85 -4.69
C THR A 27 13.58 3.06 -5.75
N ALA A 28 12.89 2.20 -6.51
CA ALA A 28 13.46 1.45 -7.62
C ALA A 28 12.37 0.95 -8.58
N ALA A 29 12.75 0.65 -9.82
CA ALA A 29 11.84 0.24 -10.88
C ALA A 29 12.53 -0.70 -11.88
N TRP A 30 11.79 -1.70 -12.36
CA TRP A 30 12.23 -2.63 -13.41
C TRP A 30 11.08 -2.90 -14.36
N VAL A 31 11.38 -2.90 -15.65
CA VAL A 31 10.46 -3.26 -16.73
C VAL A 31 11.13 -4.33 -17.56
N GLU A 32 10.48 -5.48 -17.70
CA GLU A 32 11.01 -6.64 -18.41
C GLU A 32 9.97 -7.19 -19.39
N ASN A 33 10.45 -7.88 -20.42
CA ASN A 33 9.59 -8.66 -21.28
C ASN A 33 9.09 -9.89 -20.50
N ALA A 34 7.78 -10.06 -20.41
CA ALA A 34 7.16 -11.13 -19.65
C ALA A 34 7.50 -12.51 -20.25
N GLU A 35 7.47 -12.65 -21.57
CA GLU A 35 7.78 -13.93 -22.24
C GLU A 35 9.18 -14.43 -21.86
N ASP A 36 10.18 -13.54 -21.91
CA ASP A 36 11.55 -13.86 -21.50
C ASP A 36 11.63 -14.29 -20.03
N VAL A 37 10.93 -13.57 -19.14
CA VAL A 37 10.91 -13.85 -17.70
C VAL A 37 10.21 -15.19 -17.39
N PHE A 38 9.11 -15.50 -18.07
CA PHE A 38 8.34 -16.72 -17.87
C PHE A 38 8.95 -17.93 -18.60
N ALA A 39 9.89 -17.73 -19.52
CA ALA A 39 10.65 -18.80 -20.17
C ALA A 39 11.93 -19.20 -19.41
N ASP A 40 12.48 -18.31 -18.55
CA ASP A 40 13.74 -18.53 -17.82
C ASP A 40 13.52 -18.53 -16.29
N GLY A 41 13.74 -19.70 -15.67
CA GLY A 41 13.66 -19.87 -14.22
C GLY A 41 14.60 -18.95 -13.42
N GLU A 42 15.77 -18.59 -13.94
CA GLU A 42 16.66 -17.63 -13.28
C GLU A 42 16.13 -16.19 -13.40
N ALA A 43 15.54 -15.82 -14.54
CA ALA A 43 14.87 -14.53 -14.71
C ALA A 43 13.69 -14.39 -13.75
N ALA A 44 12.80 -15.38 -13.70
CA ALA A 44 11.69 -15.42 -12.75
C ALA A 44 12.17 -15.31 -11.30
N ARG A 45 13.25 -16.03 -10.94
CA ARG A 45 13.85 -15.94 -9.60
C ARG A 45 14.37 -14.54 -9.28
N ARG A 46 15.02 -13.85 -10.24
CA ARG A 46 15.47 -12.45 -10.06
C ARG A 46 14.30 -11.51 -9.79
N VAL A 47 13.19 -11.67 -10.51
CA VAL A 47 11.97 -10.89 -10.27
C VAL A 47 11.42 -11.14 -8.87
N LEU A 48 11.28 -12.40 -8.47
CA LEU A 48 10.78 -12.76 -7.13
C LEU A 48 11.68 -12.24 -6.01
N LEU A 49 13.02 -12.27 -6.20
CA LEU A 49 13.97 -11.70 -5.24
C LEU A 49 13.73 -10.20 -5.00
N ARG A 50 13.25 -9.45 -6.00
CA ARG A 50 12.87 -8.04 -5.83
C ARG A 50 11.59 -7.89 -5.01
N CYS A 51 10.72 -8.90 -4.97
CA CYS A 51 9.45 -8.87 -4.24
C CYS A 51 9.59 -9.32 -2.78
N ARG A 52 10.73 -9.89 -2.39
CA ARG A 52 10.99 -10.36 -1.02
C ARG A 52 11.03 -9.23 -0.01
N LYS A 53 10.64 -9.52 1.24
CA LYS A 53 10.65 -8.57 2.37
C LYS A 53 9.86 -7.28 2.09
N ARG A 54 8.75 -7.38 1.35
CA ARG A 54 7.91 -6.25 0.94
C ARG A 54 6.43 -6.62 1.06
N GLY A 55 5.60 -5.64 1.41
CA GLY A 55 4.15 -5.75 1.23
C GLY A 55 3.78 -5.60 -0.24
N LEU A 56 2.81 -6.37 -0.71
CA LEU A 56 2.29 -6.31 -2.08
C LEU A 56 1.23 -5.20 -2.15
N LEU A 57 1.61 -4.04 -2.70
CA LEU A 57 0.73 -2.89 -2.86
C LEU A 57 -0.03 -3.00 -4.18
N VAL A 58 -1.36 -3.02 -4.09
CA VAL A 58 -2.26 -3.31 -5.21
C VAL A 58 -3.58 -2.54 -5.06
N TRP A 59 -4.32 -2.40 -6.15
CA TRP A 59 -5.74 -2.06 -6.07
C TRP A 59 -6.59 -3.32 -5.88
N GLU A 60 -6.38 -4.29 -6.76
CA GLU A 60 -7.00 -5.62 -6.72
C GLU A 60 -5.88 -6.68 -6.69
N PRO A 61 -5.72 -7.46 -5.60
CA PRO A 61 -4.71 -8.52 -5.51
C PRO A 61 -4.72 -9.64 -6.56
N THR A 62 -5.86 -10.07 -7.11
CA THR A 62 -5.94 -11.35 -7.86
C THR A 62 -4.91 -11.44 -9.00
N GLY A 63 -4.81 -10.40 -9.85
CA GLY A 63 -3.90 -10.41 -11.00
C GLY A 63 -2.41 -10.42 -10.59
N ALA A 64 -2.04 -9.62 -9.60
CA ALA A 64 -0.67 -9.55 -9.10
C ALA A 64 -0.25 -10.85 -8.41
N ILE A 65 -1.12 -11.44 -7.60
CA ILE A 65 -0.86 -12.73 -6.93
C ILE A 65 -0.75 -13.86 -7.95
N ALA A 66 -1.64 -13.91 -8.95
CA ALA A 66 -1.55 -14.92 -10.01
C ALA A 66 -0.21 -14.81 -10.76
N THR A 67 0.20 -13.59 -11.10
CA THR A 67 1.51 -13.33 -11.73
C THR A 67 2.67 -13.82 -10.87
N LEU A 68 2.66 -13.52 -9.57
CA LEU A 68 3.70 -13.95 -8.63
C LEU A 68 3.76 -15.48 -8.47
N ARG A 69 2.61 -16.15 -8.41
CA ARG A 69 2.53 -17.62 -8.34
C ARG A 69 3.06 -18.29 -9.60
N GLU A 70 2.76 -17.74 -10.77
CA GLU A 70 3.29 -18.24 -12.04
C GLU A 70 4.81 -18.10 -12.09
N LEU A 71 5.35 -16.97 -11.63
CA LEU A 71 6.80 -16.79 -11.49
C LEU A 71 7.42 -17.80 -10.53
N GLU A 72 6.78 -18.11 -9.41
CA GLU A 72 7.26 -19.12 -8.46
C GLU A 72 7.33 -20.52 -9.09
N ALA A 73 6.31 -20.87 -9.89
CA ALA A 73 6.27 -22.12 -10.63
C ALA A 73 7.40 -22.21 -11.66
N VAL A 74 7.63 -21.14 -12.45
CA VAL A 74 8.72 -21.07 -13.42
C VAL A 74 10.10 -21.12 -12.75
N ALA A 75 10.25 -20.44 -11.61
CA ALA A 75 11.51 -20.41 -10.85
C ALA A 75 11.79 -21.73 -10.08
N GLY A 76 10.81 -22.63 -9.99
CA GLY A 76 10.89 -23.88 -9.24
C GLY A 76 11.09 -23.67 -7.73
N ILE A 77 10.51 -22.61 -7.16
CA ILE A 77 10.65 -22.30 -5.73
C ILE A 77 9.36 -22.59 -4.95
N PRO A 78 9.45 -22.83 -3.62
CA PRO A 78 8.26 -23.00 -2.79
C PRO A 78 7.37 -21.76 -2.85
N GLY A 79 6.05 -21.98 -2.86
CA GLY A 79 5.08 -20.90 -2.89
C GLY A 79 5.14 -20.01 -1.65
N THR A 80 4.96 -18.71 -1.86
CA THR A 80 4.82 -17.71 -0.81
C THR A 80 3.34 -17.45 -0.56
N ASP A 81 2.98 -17.24 0.70
CA ASP A 81 1.67 -16.69 1.06
C ASP A 81 1.62 -15.19 0.70
N TRP A 82 1.29 -14.90 -0.56
CA TRP A 82 1.21 -13.53 -1.08
C TRP A 82 -0.02 -12.80 -0.54
N GLU A 83 -1.11 -13.51 -0.28
CA GLU A 83 -2.33 -12.98 0.33
C GLU A 83 -2.05 -12.32 1.67
N ALA A 84 -1.26 -12.95 2.53
CA ALA A 84 -0.84 -12.38 3.82
C ALA A 84 -0.02 -11.08 3.67
N ARG A 85 0.57 -10.82 2.49
CA ARG A 85 1.39 -9.63 2.21
C ARG A 85 0.61 -8.51 1.53
N VAL A 86 -0.66 -8.70 1.19
CA VAL A 86 -1.46 -7.73 0.44
C VAL A 86 -1.71 -6.46 1.25
N CYS A 87 -1.39 -5.32 0.64
CA CYS A 87 -1.74 -3.97 1.10
C CYS A 87 -2.64 -3.32 0.03
N ALA A 88 -3.93 -3.65 0.03
CA ALA A 88 -4.87 -3.15 -0.97
C ALA A 88 -5.28 -1.70 -0.66
N ILE A 89 -5.11 -0.79 -1.62
CA ILE A 89 -5.40 0.65 -1.45
C ILE A 89 -6.81 0.93 -0.90
N PRO A 90 -7.89 0.29 -1.39
CA PRO A 90 -9.22 0.47 -0.81
C PRO A 90 -9.30 0.12 0.68
N ASP A 91 -8.69 -0.99 1.09
CA ASP A 91 -8.67 -1.43 2.50
C ASP A 91 -7.88 -0.46 3.39
N LEU A 92 -6.77 0.09 2.86
CA LEU A 92 -5.98 1.09 3.54
C LEU A 92 -6.78 2.39 3.77
N LEU A 93 -7.56 2.81 2.78
CA LEU A 93 -8.46 3.96 2.93
C LEU A 93 -9.57 3.71 3.95
N ALA A 94 -10.20 2.53 3.89
CA ALA A 94 -11.23 2.13 4.85
C ALA A 94 -10.68 2.05 6.29
N GLU A 95 -9.43 1.65 6.48
CA GLU A 95 -8.77 1.69 7.79
C GLU A 95 -8.63 3.14 8.29
N ILE A 96 -8.13 4.06 7.47
CA ILE A 96 -7.99 5.47 7.85
C ILE A 96 -9.35 6.08 8.17
N GLU A 97 -10.39 5.78 7.37
CA GLU A 97 -11.76 6.22 7.61
C GLU A 97 -12.27 5.78 8.98
N ARG A 98 -12.18 4.48 9.30
CA ARG A 98 -12.59 3.95 10.61
C ARG A 98 -11.84 4.60 11.77
N ILE A 99 -10.53 4.83 11.62
CA ILE A 99 -9.72 5.50 12.65
C ILE A 99 -10.17 6.95 12.83
N ARG A 100 -10.36 7.70 11.73
CA ARG A 100 -10.83 9.09 11.81
C ARG A 100 -12.21 9.20 12.44
N ALA A 101 -13.11 8.27 12.14
CA ALA A 101 -14.43 8.18 12.78
C ALA A 101 -14.30 7.94 14.29
N GLY A 102 -13.45 7.01 14.72
CA GLY A 102 -13.18 6.78 16.15
C GLY A 102 -12.62 8.02 16.86
N TYR A 103 -11.77 8.81 16.20
CA TYR A 103 -11.28 10.07 16.78
C TYR A 103 -12.38 11.11 16.92
N GLN A 104 -13.28 11.20 15.94
CA GLN A 104 -14.43 12.11 15.99
C GLN A 104 -15.38 11.74 17.13
N GLU A 105 -15.68 10.46 17.31
CA GLU A 105 -16.47 9.94 18.42
C GLU A 105 -15.84 10.31 19.77
N ARG A 106 -14.54 10.03 19.94
CA ARG A 106 -13.83 10.36 21.18
C ARG A 106 -13.78 11.87 21.46
N VAL A 107 -13.68 12.70 20.43
CA VAL A 107 -13.73 14.17 20.59
C VAL A 107 -15.12 14.62 21.04
N ALA A 108 -16.19 14.02 20.53
CA ALA A 108 -17.56 14.32 20.97
C ALA A 108 -17.79 13.92 22.44
N GLU A 109 -17.28 12.76 22.86
CA GLU A 109 -17.31 12.34 24.27
C GLU A 109 -16.56 13.33 25.17
N GLU A 110 -15.37 13.78 24.75
CA GLU A 110 -14.57 14.73 25.52
C GLU A 110 -15.25 16.12 25.57
N GLN A 111 -15.92 16.55 24.50
CA GLN A 111 -16.70 17.78 24.45
C GLN A 111 -17.90 17.77 25.41
N ALA A 112 -18.51 16.60 25.62
CA ALA A 112 -19.60 16.45 26.59
C ALA A 112 -19.13 16.68 28.04
N VAL A 113 -17.86 16.39 28.34
CA VAL A 113 -17.26 16.60 29.67
C VAL A 113 -16.57 17.97 29.78
N LYS A 114 -15.96 18.47 28.72
CA LYS A 114 -15.14 19.69 28.70
C LYS A 114 -15.57 20.62 27.56
N LYS A 115 -16.00 21.83 27.94
CA LYS A 115 -16.48 22.85 26.97
C LYS A 115 -15.42 23.43 26.03
N ASN A 116 -14.13 23.26 26.35
CA ASN A 116 -13.03 23.91 25.61
C ASN A 116 -12.31 22.96 24.62
N VAL A 117 -12.93 21.84 24.25
CA VAL A 117 -12.34 20.89 23.29
C VAL A 117 -12.73 21.32 21.87
N ALA A 118 -11.74 21.70 21.07
CA ALA A 118 -11.97 22.06 19.68
C ALA A 118 -12.38 20.82 18.84
N PRO A 119 -13.30 20.98 17.85
CA PRO A 119 -13.64 19.89 16.93
C PRO A 119 -12.41 19.44 16.12
N LEU A 120 -12.56 18.30 15.43
CA LEU A 120 -11.59 17.88 14.41
C LEU A 120 -11.94 18.56 13.09
N ASP A 121 -10.91 19.09 12.43
CA ASP A 121 -10.99 19.65 11.10
C ASP A 121 -9.90 18.99 10.25
N TRP A 122 -10.30 18.34 9.17
CA TRP A 122 -9.42 17.56 8.30
C TRP A 122 -9.16 18.37 7.03
N GLN A 123 -7.92 18.75 6.80
CA GLN A 123 -7.48 19.45 5.59
C GLN A 123 -7.46 18.51 4.38
N LEU A 124 -7.10 17.24 4.58
CA LEU A 124 -7.11 16.23 3.53
C LEU A 124 -8.31 15.32 3.70
N GLU A 125 -9.37 15.61 2.96
CA GLU A 125 -10.58 14.79 2.98
C GLU A 125 -10.32 13.37 2.43
N LEU A 126 -11.08 12.43 2.99
CA LEU A 126 -11.25 11.09 2.44
C LEU A 126 -12.41 11.11 1.44
N PRO A 127 -12.35 10.29 0.38
CA PRO A 127 -13.38 10.29 -0.65
C PRO A 127 -14.68 9.67 -0.11
N VAL A 128 -15.80 10.36 -0.33
CA VAL A 128 -17.15 9.89 0.03
C VAL A 128 -18.07 10.05 -1.18
N PRO A 129 -18.57 8.97 -1.81
CA PRO A 129 -18.33 7.57 -1.46
C PRO A 129 -16.89 7.09 -1.74
N PRO A 130 -16.48 5.94 -1.20
CA PRO A 130 -15.20 5.33 -1.55
C PRO A 130 -15.11 5.05 -3.06
N PRO A 131 -13.94 5.28 -3.69
CA PRO A 131 -13.74 5.02 -5.12
C PRO A 131 -13.79 3.52 -5.42
N ALA A 132 -14.46 3.14 -6.51
CA ALA A 132 -14.55 1.77 -6.97
C ALA A 132 -13.37 1.35 -7.84
N THR A 133 -12.71 2.32 -8.50
CA THR A 133 -11.60 2.05 -9.43
C THR A 133 -10.37 2.93 -9.18
N PRO A 134 -9.17 2.52 -9.62
CA PRO A 134 -7.98 3.37 -9.54
C PRO A 134 -8.15 4.70 -10.28
N ALA A 135 -8.86 4.68 -11.42
CA ALA A 135 -9.10 5.86 -12.25
C ALA A 135 -9.98 6.90 -11.52
N GLU A 136 -11.04 6.46 -10.84
CA GLU A 136 -11.86 7.34 -10.00
C GLU A 136 -11.03 7.99 -8.89
N LEU A 137 -10.19 7.22 -8.20
CA LEU A 137 -9.32 7.78 -7.17
C LEU A 137 -8.29 8.77 -7.77
N GLN A 138 -7.76 8.48 -8.96
CA GLN A 138 -6.83 9.38 -9.66
C GLN A 138 -7.49 10.73 -9.99
N GLU A 139 -8.74 10.70 -10.46
CA GLU A 139 -9.53 11.90 -10.73
C GLU A 139 -9.79 12.71 -9.46
N LEU A 140 -10.22 12.04 -8.37
CA LEU A 140 -10.42 12.67 -7.07
C LEU A 140 -9.13 13.27 -6.50
N ALA A 141 -8.01 12.58 -6.72
CA ALA A 141 -6.67 13.06 -6.36
C ALA A 141 -6.16 14.19 -7.25
N ARG A 142 -6.87 14.51 -8.36
CA ARG A 142 -6.50 15.51 -9.37
C ARG A 142 -5.10 15.27 -9.95
N PHE A 143 -4.74 14.00 -10.11
CA PHE A 143 -3.46 13.64 -10.69
C PHE A 143 -3.51 13.81 -12.21
N ALA A 144 -2.43 14.36 -12.76
CA ALA A 144 -2.25 14.34 -14.20
C ALA A 144 -2.18 12.87 -14.68
N PRO A 145 -2.69 12.57 -15.90
CA PRO A 145 -2.47 11.29 -16.52
C PRO A 145 -0.98 10.97 -16.56
N LEU A 146 -0.62 9.74 -16.17
CA LEU A 146 0.74 9.25 -16.24
C LEU A 146 0.93 8.50 -17.56
N THR A 147 2.08 8.68 -18.19
CA THR A 147 2.49 7.90 -19.36
C THR A 147 3.88 7.35 -19.11
N ALA A 148 4.02 6.03 -19.16
CA ALA A 148 5.30 5.33 -19.11
C ALA A 148 5.55 4.58 -20.43
N PRO A 149 6.76 4.03 -20.64
CA PRO A 149 7.08 3.27 -21.85
C PRO A 149 6.22 2.02 -22.12
N SER A 150 5.47 1.54 -21.12
CA SER A 150 4.55 0.41 -21.26
C SER A 150 3.30 0.57 -20.38
N ALA A 151 2.26 -0.21 -20.67
CA ALA A 151 1.03 -0.20 -19.87
C ALA A 151 1.29 -0.67 -18.42
N ALA A 152 2.06 -1.75 -18.25
CA ALA A 152 2.42 -2.28 -16.94
C ALA A 152 3.20 -1.26 -16.09
N ALA A 153 4.14 -0.52 -16.71
CA ALA A 153 4.87 0.55 -16.03
C ALA A 153 3.96 1.72 -15.65
N THR A 154 3.01 2.08 -16.53
CA THR A 154 2.03 3.14 -16.26
C THR A 154 1.13 2.79 -15.07
N GLU A 155 0.65 1.55 -15.02
CA GLU A 155 -0.15 1.05 -13.91
C GLU A 155 0.64 1.03 -12.59
N ALA A 156 1.86 0.50 -12.60
CA ALA A 156 2.71 0.46 -11.41
C ALA A 156 3.01 1.86 -10.86
N LEU A 157 3.22 2.84 -11.76
CA LEU A 157 3.39 4.25 -11.40
C LEU A 157 2.14 4.86 -10.78
N MET A 158 0.97 4.59 -11.36
CA MET A 158 -0.31 5.04 -10.84
C MET A 158 -0.53 4.50 -9.42
N ILE A 159 -0.37 3.19 -9.20
CA ILE A 159 -0.52 2.56 -7.88
C ILE A 159 0.43 3.18 -6.85
N GLY A 160 1.69 3.43 -7.22
CA GLY A 160 2.65 4.12 -6.35
C GLY A 160 2.21 5.55 -5.98
N GLN A 161 1.68 6.31 -6.94
CA GLN A 161 1.18 7.66 -6.69
C GLN A 161 -0.07 7.67 -5.80
N LEU A 162 -0.97 6.71 -6.00
CA LEU A 162 -2.14 6.52 -5.14
C LEU A 162 -1.72 6.13 -3.72
N CYS A 163 -0.72 5.28 -3.54
CA CYS A 163 -0.18 4.97 -2.21
C CYS A 163 0.36 6.22 -1.50
N ALA A 164 1.16 7.05 -2.18
CA ALA A 164 1.62 8.31 -1.60
C ALA A 164 0.45 9.21 -1.17
N TRP A 165 -0.61 9.26 -1.97
CA TRP A 165 -1.83 10.01 -1.64
C TRP A 165 -2.51 9.51 -0.36
N VAL A 166 -2.60 8.19 -0.17
CA VAL A 166 -3.14 7.55 1.05
C VAL A 166 -2.24 7.85 2.25
N VAL A 167 -0.93 7.71 2.11
CA VAL A 167 0.03 8.00 3.19
C VAL A 167 -0.10 9.43 3.70
N GLN A 168 -0.31 10.42 2.83
CA GLN A 168 -0.48 11.81 3.29
C GLN A 168 -1.72 11.99 4.18
N ARG A 169 -2.82 11.28 3.90
CA ARG A 169 -4.03 11.28 4.74
C ARG A 169 -3.80 10.60 6.08
N TRP A 170 -3.03 9.51 6.07
CA TRP A 170 -2.59 8.90 7.31
C TRP A 170 -1.73 9.87 8.14
N ARG A 171 -0.76 10.55 7.53
CA ARG A 171 0.11 11.51 8.24
C ARG A 171 -0.67 12.60 8.94
N GLU A 172 -1.68 13.17 8.29
CA GLU A 172 -2.58 14.12 8.95
C GLU A 172 -3.29 13.48 10.16
N THR A 173 -3.80 12.24 9.99
CA THR A 173 -4.46 11.48 11.06
C THR A 173 -3.52 11.25 12.26
N ALA A 174 -2.28 10.84 12.00
CA ALA A 174 -1.25 10.64 13.02
C ALA A 174 -0.85 11.96 13.70
N VAL A 175 -0.78 13.08 12.98
CA VAL A 175 -0.51 14.41 13.57
C VAL A 175 -1.64 14.83 14.51
N VAL A 176 -2.91 14.60 14.13
CA VAL A 176 -4.06 14.89 15.01
C VAL A 176 -4.00 14.07 16.29
N LEU A 177 -3.72 12.76 16.20
CA LEU A 177 -3.48 11.90 17.37
C LEU A 177 -2.33 12.45 18.23
N GLY A 178 -1.20 12.76 17.59
CA GLY A 178 0.01 13.26 18.23
C GLY A 178 -0.16 14.56 19.00
N ARG A 179 -1.13 15.42 18.64
CA ARG A 179 -1.36 16.72 19.28
C ARG A 179 -2.35 16.69 20.45
N ARG A 180 -3.05 15.58 20.70
CA ARG A 180 -4.16 15.52 21.66
C ARG A 180 -4.00 14.37 22.65
N ASP A 181 -3.65 14.68 23.90
CA ASP A 181 -3.33 13.69 24.94
C ASP A 181 -4.46 12.69 25.19
N TYR A 182 -5.72 13.13 25.18
CA TYR A 182 -6.87 12.27 25.40
C TYR A 182 -7.13 11.30 24.24
N LEU A 183 -6.73 11.66 23.01
CA LEU A 183 -6.75 10.72 21.89
C LEU A 183 -5.61 9.71 22.05
N ARG A 184 -4.40 10.13 22.42
CA ARG A 184 -3.29 9.20 22.65
C ARG A 184 -3.56 8.22 23.80
N ALA A 185 -4.25 8.67 24.84
CA ALA A 185 -4.65 7.80 25.94
C ALA A 185 -5.62 6.69 25.48
N ALA A 186 -6.47 6.97 24.50
CA ALA A 186 -7.45 6.00 23.99
C ALA A 186 -6.91 5.12 22.84
N PHE A 187 -6.12 5.70 21.93
CA PHE A 187 -5.71 5.05 20.68
C PHE A 187 -4.21 4.74 20.60
N GLY A 188 -3.43 5.08 21.63
CA GLY A 188 -1.99 4.85 21.67
C GLY A 188 -1.15 5.96 21.03
N GLN A 189 0.10 5.64 20.70
CA GLN A 189 1.03 6.59 20.09
C GLN A 189 0.85 6.64 18.57
N PRO A 190 1.09 7.80 17.93
CA PRO A 190 1.08 7.88 16.48
C PRO A 190 2.18 7.01 15.86
N THR A 191 1.82 6.30 14.81
CA THR A 191 2.70 5.41 14.03
C THR A 191 2.96 5.97 12.63
N VAL A 192 3.97 5.44 11.94
CA VAL A 192 4.37 5.89 10.59
C VAL A 192 3.31 5.54 9.54
N LEU A 193 2.65 4.39 9.71
CA LEU A 193 1.57 3.88 8.87
C LEU A 193 0.37 3.46 9.72
N PRO A 194 -0.84 3.30 9.13
CA PRO A 194 -1.97 2.71 9.81
C PRO A 194 -1.60 1.36 10.46
N PRO A 195 -2.09 1.03 11.67
CA PRO A 195 -1.61 -0.12 12.43
C PRO A 195 -1.68 -1.46 11.68
N ALA A 196 -2.78 -1.76 10.99
CA ALA A 196 -2.90 -3.02 10.25
C ALA A 196 -2.01 -3.02 9.00
N TRP A 197 -1.77 -1.86 8.40
CA TRP A 197 -0.80 -1.72 7.32
C TRP A 197 0.64 -1.97 7.81
N GLU A 198 1.04 -1.32 8.91
CA GLU A 198 2.38 -1.50 9.49
C GLU A 198 2.64 -2.94 9.91
N ALA A 199 1.65 -3.61 10.51
CA ALA A 199 1.73 -5.02 10.87
C ALA A 199 2.02 -5.91 9.64
N ARG A 200 1.28 -5.72 8.54
CA ARG A 200 1.51 -6.48 7.29
C ARG A 200 2.92 -6.28 6.72
N LEU A 201 3.46 -5.07 6.81
CA LEU A 201 4.83 -4.81 6.37
C LEU A 201 5.87 -5.47 7.26
N ALA A 202 5.66 -5.44 8.58
CA ALA A 202 6.52 -6.12 9.53
C ALA A 202 6.51 -7.64 9.30
N ASP A 203 5.33 -8.23 9.11
CA ASP A 203 5.15 -9.66 8.83
C ASP A 203 5.82 -10.06 7.51
N ALA A 204 5.61 -9.28 6.44
CA ALA A 204 6.26 -9.53 5.16
C ALA A 204 7.80 -9.48 5.26
N PHE A 205 8.34 -8.58 6.08
CA PHE A 205 9.78 -8.49 6.32
C PHE A 205 10.31 -9.67 7.16
N ALA A 206 9.56 -10.08 8.18
CA ALA A 206 9.93 -11.16 9.10
C ALA A 206 9.83 -12.55 8.46
N ALA A 207 8.80 -12.81 7.65
CA ALA A 207 8.58 -14.09 6.97
C ALA A 207 9.77 -14.52 6.09
N ASP A 208 10.51 -13.55 5.55
CA ASP A 208 11.71 -13.79 4.74
C ASP A 208 13.03 -13.79 5.54
N ALA A 209 12.98 -13.53 6.85
CA ALA A 209 14.13 -13.56 7.76
C ALA A 209 14.26 -14.90 8.52
N ALA A 210 13.21 -15.72 8.55
CA ALA A 210 13.27 -17.04 9.15
C ALA A 210 14.22 -17.95 8.35
N PRO A 211 15.22 -18.61 8.99
CA PRO A 211 16.02 -19.61 8.32
C PRO A 211 15.09 -20.77 7.90
N LYS A 212 15.22 -21.22 6.65
CA LYS A 212 14.61 -22.47 6.21
C LYS A 212 15.25 -23.60 7.04
N SER A 213 14.48 -24.18 7.96
CA SER A 213 14.83 -25.41 8.70
C SER A 213 14.90 -26.60 7.76
#